data_AF-A0A923X7H0-F1
#
_entry.id   AF-A0A923X7H0-F1
#
_cell.length_a   1.000
_cell.length_b   1.000
_cell.length_c   1.000
_cell.angle_alpha   90.00
_cell.angle_beta   90.00
_cell.angle_gamma   90.00
#
_symmetry.space_group_name_H-M   'P 1'
#
loop_
_entity.id
_entity.type
_entity.pdbx_description
1 polymer ?
#
loop_
_entity_poly.entity_id
_entity_poly.type
_entity_poly.pdbx_seq_one_letter_code
_entity_poly.pdbx_strand_id
1 'polypeptide(L)'
;MSKSEFWGSSVLKSLEPVVSSSSLVKVNEAKLVEVANWMAYEEFPKPDGSSMFDFGKDPDFIMDLTLVTNSLNFAFTDFDSGVKFETDYNGKRYSDSEAMNACFHRAIAAGIPFFDGHYLADITREQLASVFAGTIEIPMLDERVTILREVGQKLVADYSGKYHNFVKSCAPKLYANGDGLLERLTQEFPRFEDVSIYEGNRIEIYKLAQLGIWGMHLALSPRGDWKLEDANMLTAFADYIVPVGMRVMGIFEYAPE
;
A
#
# COMPACT_ATOMS: atom_id res chain seq x y z
N MET A 1 -15.70 7.46 26.34
CA MET A 1 -14.37 6.85 26.15
C MET A 1 -13.37 7.98 25.99
N SER A 2 -12.26 8.01 26.73
CA SER A 2 -11.17 8.94 26.40
C SER A 2 -10.66 8.57 25.00
N LYS A 3 -10.59 9.53 24.08
CA LYS A 3 -10.01 9.26 22.75
C LYS A 3 -8.60 8.75 22.96
N SER A 4 -8.30 7.58 22.38
CA SER A 4 -6.94 7.03 22.36
C SER A 4 -5.95 8.04 21.79
N GLU A 5 -4.69 8.00 22.24
CA GLU A 5 -3.61 8.86 21.74
C GLU A 5 -3.45 8.77 20.20
N PHE A 6 -3.82 7.63 19.60
CA PHE A 6 -3.79 7.41 18.15
C PHE A 6 -4.69 8.39 17.36
N TRP A 7 -5.79 8.88 17.96
CA TRP A 7 -6.67 9.88 17.34
C TRP A 7 -6.00 11.25 17.17
N GLY A 8 -4.79 11.44 17.71
CA GLY A 8 -3.94 12.59 17.43
C GLY A 8 -3.21 12.54 16.09
N SER A 9 -3.15 11.38 15.42
CA SER A 9 -2.55 11.25 14.08
C SER A 9 -3.36 11.99 13.01
N SER A 10 -2.69 12.49 11.98
CA SER A 10 -3.34 13.26 10.90
C SER A 10 -4.44 12.43 10.21
N VAL A 11 -4.16 11.16 9.90
CA VAL A 11 -5.10 10.25 9.24
C VAL A 11 -6.36 10.05 10.09
N LEU A 12 -6.23 9.58 11.34
CA LEU A 12 -7.42 9.30 12.17
C LEU A 12 -8.18 10.57 12.55
N LYS A 13 -7.47 11.68 12.79
CA LYS A 13 -8.11 12.97 13.07
C LYS A 13 -8.94 13.45 11.87
N SER A 14 -8.44 13.27 10.65
CA SER A 14 -9.16 13.66 9.44
C SER A 14 -10.48 12.90 9.25
N LEU A 15 -10.60 11.69 9.81
CA LEU A 15 -11.80 10.85 9.69
C LEU A 15 -12.92 11.22 10.68
N GLU A 16 -12.66 12.09 11.66
CA GLU A 16 -13.64 12.46 12.68
C GLU A 16 -14.97 12.95 12.09
N PRO A 17 -15.01 13.84 11.08
CA PRO A 17 -16.27 14.27 10.46
C PRO A 17 -17.04 13.11 9.80
N VAL A 18 -16.33 12.18 9.15
CA VAL A 18 -16.95 11.02 8.49
C VAL A 18 -17.59 10.10 9.52
N VAL A 19 -16.88 9.81 10.61
CA VAL A 19 -17.37 8.93 11.69
C VAL A 19 -18.54 9.58 12.42
N SER A 20 -18.46 10.89 12.73
CA SER A 20 -19.51 11.59 13.47
C SER A 20 -20.79 11.80 12.66
N SER A 21 -20.68 11.98 11.35
CA SER A 21 -21.80 12.19 10.43
C SER A 21 -22.32 10.90 9.80
N SER A 22 -21.72 9.74 10.11
CA SER A 22 -22.09 8.45 9.49
C SER A 22 -23.55 8.09 9.78
N SER A 23 -24.38 8.08 8.74
CA SER A 23 -25.80 7.74 8.82
C SER A 23 -26.12 6.34 8.27
N LEU A 24 -25.36 5.91 7.25
CA LEU A 24 -25.61 4.68 6.49
C LEU A 24 -24.97 3.44 7.11
N VAL A 25 -23.95 3.61 7.95
CA VAL A 25 -23.25 2.50 8.59
C VAL A 25 -23.04 2.81 10.07
N LYS A 26 -23.44 1.88 10.93
CA LYS A 26 -23.25 1.96 12.37
C LYS A 26 -22.49 0.75 12.88
N VAL A 27 -21.80 0.94 14.00
CA VAL A 27 -21.14 -0.15 14.71
C VAL A 27 -22.10 -0.71 15.76
N ASN A 28 -22.39 -2.00 15.69
CA ASN A 28 -23.04 -2.72 16.76
C ASN A 28 -22.01 -3.04 17.85
N GLU A 29 -21.99 -2.21 18.90
CA GLU A 29 -21.03 -2.31 20.01
C GLU A 29 -21.11 -3.66 20.75
N ALA A 30 -22.31 -4.23 20.89
CA ALA A 30 -22.46 -5.54 21.54
C ALA A 30 -21.80 -6.64 20.72
N LYS A 31 -21.99 -6.62 19.39
CA LYS A 31 -21.34 -7.56 18.48
C LYS A 31 -19.84 -7.34 18.39
N LEU A 32 -19.37 -6.08 18.42
CA LEU A 32 -17.94 -5.77 18.48
C LEU A 32 -17.29 -6.43 19.72
N VAL A 33 -17.90 -6.27 20.90
CA VAL A 33 -17.38 -6.86 22.15
C VAL A 33 -17.44 -8.39 22.11
N GLU A 34 -18.53 -8.98 21.59
CA GLU A 34 -18.67 -10.42 21.42
C GLU A 34 -17.54 -11.00 20.55
N VAL A 35 -17.30 -10.40 19.38
CA VAL A 35 -16.28 -10.84 18.43
C VAL A 35 -14.87 -10.61 18.99
N ALA A 36 -14.61 -9.47 19.63
CA ALA A 36 -13.32 -9.17 20.25
C ALA A 36 -12.98 -10.17 21.37
N ASN A 37 -13.98 -10.55 22.18
CA ASN A 37 -13.79 -11.58 23.21
C ASN A 37 -13.47 -12.94 22.60
N TRP A 38 -14.09 -13.33 21.49
CA TRP A 38 -13.73 -14.56 20.79
C TRP A 38 -12.30 -14.49 20.23
N MET A 39 -11.97 -13.41 19.50
CA MET A 39 -10.64 -13.22 18.92
C MET A 39 -9.51 -13.18 19.96
N ALA A 40 -9.79 -12.76 21.20
CA ALA A 40 -8.80 -12.76 22.27
C ALA A 40 -8.26 -14.16 22.62
N TYR A 41 -8.96 -15.23 22.22
CA TYR A 41 -8.52 -16.63 22.39
C TYR A 41 -7.92 -17.25 21.13
N GLU A 42 -7.86 -16.50 20.02
CA GLU A 42 -7.24 -16.96 18.78
C GLU A 42 -5.74 -16.61 18.76
N GLU A 43 -4.93 -17.53 18.24
CA GLU A 43 -3.51 -17.26 18.02
C GLU A 43 -3.31 -16.60 16.65
N PHE A 44 -2.83 -15.35 16.66
CA PHE A 44 -2.42 -14.65 15.44
C PHE A 44 -0.89 -14.71 15.33
N PRO A 45 -0.32 -15.55 14.45
CA PRO A 45 1.11 -15.57 14.26
C PRO A 45 1.58 -14.20 13.76
N LYS A 46 2.67 -13.69 14.33
CA LYS A 46 3.30 -12.48 13.82
C LYS A 46 3.77 -12.77 12.38
N PRO A 47 3.42 -11.93 11.40
CA PRO A 47 3.95 -12.12 10.05
C PRO A 47 5.48 -12.00 10.10
N ASP A 48 6.17 -12.88 9.38
CA ASP A 48 7.64 -12.99 9.40
C ASP A 48 8.33 -12.09 8.36
N GLY A 49 7.54 -11.36 7.56
CA GLY A 49 8.02 -10.53 6.46
C GLY A 49 8.54 -11.31 5.27
N SER A 50 8.20 -12.60 5.16
CA SER A 50 8.47 -13.39 3.97
C SER A 50 7.70 -12.85 2.76
N SER A 51 8.37 -12.86 1.60
CA SER A 51 7.76 -12.54 0.31
C SER A 51 7.49 -13.83 -0.46
N MET A 52 6.53 -13.79 -1.38
CA MET A 52 6.19 -14.91 -2.26
C MET A 52 7.37 -15.37 -3.11
N PHE A 53 8.26 -14.44 -3.48
CA PHE A 53 9.46 -14.72 -4.25
C PHE A 53 10.70 -14.23 -3.49
N ASP A 54 11.85 -14.84 -3.78
CA ASP A 54 13.13 -14.38 -3.25
C ASP A 54 13.63 -13.18 -4.05
N PHE A 55 13.40 -11.99 -3.51
CA PHE A 55 13.91 -10.74 -4.06
C PHE A 55 15.29 -10.36 -3.49
N GLY A 56 15.94 -11.27 -2.77
CA GLY A 56 17.20 -11.03 -2.09
C GLY A 56 17.05 -10.43 -0.70
N LYS A 57 18.17 -9.99 -0.14
CA LYS A 57 18.28 -9.50 1.25
C LYS A 57 18.87 -8.11 1.38
N ASP A 58 19.18 -7.46 0.26
CA ASP A 58 19.70 -6.09 0.29
C ASP A 58 18.60 -5.13 0.78
N PRO A 59 18.78 -4.45 1.92
CA PRO A 59 17.75 -3.61 2.50
C PRO A 59 17.37 -2.44 1.59
N ASP A 60 18.34 -1.89 0.85
CA ASP A 60 18.11 -0.77 -0.06
C ASP A 60 17.23 -1.19 -1.23
N PHE A 61 17.54 -2.34 -1.84
CA PHE A 61 16.70 -2.93 -2.86
C PHE A 61 15.29 -3.27 -2.36
N ILE A 62 15.13 -3.77 -1.13
CA ILE A 62 13.81 -4.08 -0.55
C ILE A 62 12.97 -2.80 -0.37
N MET A 63 13.58 -1.68 0.03
CA MET A 63 12.90 -0.38 0.08
C MET A 63 12.43 0.07 -1.31
N ASP A 64 13.32 -0.01 -2.31
CA ASP A 64 13.00 0.35 -3.70
C ASP A 64 11.87 -0.52 -4.26
N LEU A 65 11.99 -1.84 -4.12
CA LEU A 65 10.99 -2.82 -4.50
C LEU A 65 9.64 -2.49 -3.87
N THR A 66 9.60 -2.30 -2.55
CA THR A 66 8.33 -2.11 -1.81
C THR A 66 7.60 -0.85 -2.27
N LEU A 67 8.31 0.27 -2.45
CA LEU A 67 7.67 1.55 -2.83
C LEU A 67 7.29 1.62 -4.31
N VAL A 68 8.08 1.03 -5.23
CA VAL A 68 7.66 0.88 -6.64
C VAL A 68 6.46 -0.05 -6.73
N THR A 69 6.47 -1.19 -6.03
CA THR A 69 5.32 -2.12 -6.00
C THR A 69 4.06 -1.42 -5.49
N ASN A 70 4.16 -0.63 -4.41
CA ASN A 70 2.99 0.09 -3.87
C ASN A 70 2.52 1.23 -4.76
N SER A 71 3.38 1.83 -5.58
CA SER A 71 2.97 2.79 -6.61
C SER A 71 2.02 2.17 -7.65
N LEU A 72 2.12 0.84 -7.85
CA LEU A 72 1.38 0.06 -8.83
C LEU A 72 0.31 -0.88 -8.24
N ASN A 73 0.12 -0.89 -6.93
CA ASN A 73 -0.77 -1.83 -6.25
C ASN A 73 -2.25 -1.41 -6.33
N PHE A 74 -2.82 -1.45 -7.53
CA PHE A 74 -4.23 -1.11 -7.81
C PHE A 74 -4.72 -1.85 -9.06
N ALA A 75 -6.03 -1.93 -9.26
CA ALA A 75 -6.72 -2.37 -10.48
C ALA A 75 -6.11 -3.61 -11.17
N PHE A 76 -6.46 -4.81 -10.71
CA PHE A 76 -6.04 -6.08 -11.34
C PHE A 76 -7.18 -6.84 -12.02
N THR A 77 -8.38 -6.29 -12.04
CA THR A 77 -9.54 -6.87 -12.73
C THR A 77 -9.98 -5.88 -13.80
N ASP A 78 -10.17 -6.38 -15.02
CA ASP A 78 -10.75 -5.60 -16.09
C ASP A 78 -12.17 -5.14 -15.70
N PHE A 79 -12.44 -3.84 -15.83
CA PHE A 79 -13.65 -3.23 -15.30
C PHE A 79 -14.91 -3.64 -16.06
N ASP A 80 -14.78 -3.97 -17.35
CA ASP A 80 -15.92 -4.30 -18.21
C ASP A 80 -16.22 -5.80 -18.18
N SER A 81 -15.19 -6.64 -18.32
CA SER A 81 -15.34 -8.10 -18.40
C SER A 81 -15.30 -8.80 -17.04
N GLY A 82 -14.77 -8.15 -15.99
CA GLY A 82 -14.54 -8.79 -14.69
C GLY A 82 -13.42 -9.83 -14.70
N VAL A 83 -12.66 -9.94 -15.80
CA VAL A 83 -11.55 -10.89 -15.91
C VAL A 83 -10.35 -10.37 -15.13
N LYS A 84 -9.75 -11.24 -14.32
CA LYS A 84 -8.54 -10.92 -13.56
C LYS A 84 -7.29 -10.98 -14.44
N PHE A 85 -6.36 -10.08 -14.15
CA PHE A 85 -5.01 -10.16 -14.66
C PHE A 85 -4.29 -11.35 -14.02
N GLU A 86 -3.75 -12.21 -14.87
CA GLU A 86 -3.03 -13.40 -14.45
C GLU A 86 -1.76 -13.61 -15.28
N THR A 87 -0.79 -14.33 -14.73
CA THR A 87 0.43 -14.70 -15.45
C THR A 87 0.92 -16.08 -15.03
N ASP A 88 1.51 -16.82 -15.96
CA ASP A 88 2.21 -18.07 -15.65
C ASP A 88 3.68 -17.78 -15.37
N TYR A 89 4.18 -18.30 -14.25
CA TYR A 89 5.58 -18.16 -13.88
C TYR A 89 6.04 -19.34 -13.02
N ASN A 90 7.22 -19.89 -13.31
CA ASN A 90 7.79 -21.05 -12.60
C ASN A 90 6.80 -22.24 -12.43
N GLY A 91 6.03 -22.54 -13.48
CA GLY A 91 5.09 -23.66 -13.50
C GLY A 91 3.81 -23.47 -12.69
N LYS A 92 3.53 -22.24 -12.20
CA LYS A 92 2.31 -21.88 -11.47
C LYS A 92 1.63 -20.67 -12.12
N ARG A 93 0.30 -20.67 -12.11
CA ARG A 93 -0.55 -19.53 -12.45
C ARG A 93 -0.72 -18.63 -11.22
N TYR A 94 -0.49 -17.34 -11.39
CA TYR A 94 -0.73 -16.30 -10.37
C TYR A 94 -1.80 -15.33 -10.85
N SER A 95 -2.54 -14.73 -9.91
CA SER A 95 -3.60 -13.74 -10.19
C SER A 95 -3.44 -12.48 -9.35
N ASP A 96 -4.11 -11.40 -9.74
CA ASP A 96 -4.17 -10.15 -8.99
C ASP A 96 -2.76 -9.58 -8.64
N SER A 97 -2.55 -9.10 -7.42
CA SER A 97 -1.25 -8.58 -6.97
C SER A 97 -0.15 -9.64 -6.95
N GLU A 98 -0.49 -10.93 -6.83
CA GLU A 98 0.49 -12.02 -6.92
C GLU A 98 1.05 -12.13 -8.34
N ALA A 99 0.20 -11.95 -9.36
CA ALA A 99 0.64 -11.93 -10.76
C ALA A 99 1.59 -10.76 -11.02
N MET A 100 1.32 -9.59 -10.44
CA MET A 100 2.22 -8.44 -10.52
C MET A 100 3.60 -8.74 -9.90
N ASN A 101 3.64 -9.37 -8.72
CA ASN A 101 4.90 -9.79 -8.08
C ASN A 101 5.66 -10.83 -8.92
N ALA A 102 4.95 -11.76 -9.56
CA ALA A 102 5.55 -12.73 -10.48
C ALA A 102 6.18 -12.04 -11.70
N CYS A 103 5.51 -11.01 -12.25
CA CYS A 103 6.05 -10.18 -13.34
C CYS A 103 7.32 -9.43 -12.90
N PHE A 104 7.36 -8.86 -11.69
CA PHE A 104 8.57 -8.21 -11.17
C PHE A 104 9.73 -9.18 -11.02
N HIS A 105 9.48 -10.35 -10.42
CA HIS A 105 10.52 -11.36 -10.26
C HIS A 105 11.06 -11.83 -11.62
N ARG A 106 10.17 -12.00 -12.61
CA ARG A 106 10.55 -12.31 -13.99
C ARG A 106 11.39 -11.19 -14.63
N ALA A 107 11.02 -9.92 -14.43
CA ALA A 107 11.77 -8.77 -14.95
C ALA A 107 13.17 -8.68 -14.36
N ILE A 108 13.32 -8.90 -13.05
CA ILE A 108 14.62 -8.97 -12.37
C ILE A 108 15.48 -10.10 -12.96
N ALA A 109 14.90 -11.30 -13.11
CA ALA A 109 15.60 -12.44 -13.69
C ALA A 109 16.06 -12.19 -15.15
N ALA A 110 15.35 -11.33 -15.88
CA ALA A 110 15.71 -10.90 -17.23
C ALA A 110 16.71 -9.72 -17.26
N GLY A 111 17.17 -9.21 -16.11
CA GLY A 111 18.10 -8.09 -16.01
C GLY A 111 17.49 -6.72 -16.32
N ILE A 112 16.15 -6.60 -16.27
CA ILE A 112 15.47 -5.32 -16.47
C ILE A 112 15.65 -4.48 -15.18
N PRO A 113 16.19 -3.25 -15.26
CA PRO A 113 16.41 -2.40 -14.09
C PRO A 113 15.11 -1.71 -13.63
N PHE A 114 14.03 -2.48 -13.46
CA PHE A 114 12.68 -1.96 -13.24
C PHE A 114 12.53 -1.08 -12.00
N PHE A 115 13.38 -1.28 -10.99
CA PHE A 115 13.36 -0.54 -9.73
C PHE A 115 14.33 0.64 -9.70
N ASP A 116 14.87 1.03 -10.85
CA ASP A 116 15.72 2.22 -11.01
C ASP A 116 14.90 3.40 -11.52
N GLY A 117 14.99 4.54 -10.83
CA GLY A 117 14.28 5.76 -11.18
C GLY A 117 14.60 6.28 -12.59
N HIS A 118 15.82 6.07 -13.11
CA HIS A 118 16.15 6.45 -14.48
C HIS A 118 15.40 5.59 -15.49
N TYR A 119 15.27 4.29 -15.23
CA TYR A 119 14.47 3.40 -16.06
C TYR A 119 12.98 3.77 -15.99
N LEU A 120 12.47 4.06 -14.79
CA LEU A 120 11.08 4.45 -14.58
C LEU A 120 10.72 5.79 -15.25
N ALA A 121 11.63 6.77 -15.20
CA ALA A 121 11.42 8.10 -15.79
C ALA A 121 11.17 8.06 -17.30
N ASP A 122 11.79 7.10 -17.99
CA ASP A 122 11.75 6.95 -19.46
C ASP A 122 10.95 5.73 -19.94
N ILE A 123 10.33 4.97 -19.03
CA ILE A 123 9.63 3.73 -19.38
C ILE A 123 8.55 3.97 -20.43
N THR A 124 8.49 3.12 -21.47
CA THR A 124 7.44 3.18 -22.48
C THR A 124 6.27 2.27 -22.13
N ARG A 125 5.11 2.54 -22.75
CA ARG A 125 3.92 1.69 -22.62
C ARG A 125 4.22 0.26 -23.06
N GLU A 126 4.96 0.09 -24.16
CA GLU A 126 5.34 -1.22 -24.71
C GLU A 126 6.28 -1.97 -23.76
N GLN A 127 7.25 -1.28 -23.15
CA GLN A 127 8.13 -1.88 -22.14
C GLN A 127 7.32 -2.33 -20.92
N LEU A 128 6.40 -1.50 -20.44
CA LEU A 128 5.57 -1.84 -19.29
C LEU A 128 4.59 -2.99 -19.60
N ALA A 129 3.99 -2.99 -20.78
CA ALA A 129 3.16 -4.11 -21.28
C ALA A 129 3.96 -5.41 -21.34
N SER A 130 5.22 -5.35 -21.78
CA SER A 130 6.11 -6.51 -21.84
C SER A 130 6.47 -7.04 -20.45
N VAL A 131 6.77 -6.14 -19.48
CA VAL A 131 7.02 -6.52 -18.09
C VAL A 131 5.79 -7.23 -17.50
N PHE A 132 4.60 -6.64 -17.70
CA PHE A 132 3.32 -7.17 -17.25
C PHE A 132 2.63 -8.08 -18.27
N ALA A 133 3.40 -8.86 -19.05
CA ALA A 133 2.82 -9.87 -19.91
C ALA A 133 2.01 -10.90 -19.10
N GLY A 134 0.74 -11.10 -19.49
CA GLY A 134 -0.24 -11.93 -18.81
C GLY A 134 -1.40 -12.33 -19.71
N THR A 135 -2.49 -12.81 -19.11
CA THR A 135 -3.72 -13.25 -19.80
C THR A 135 -4.46 -12.14 -20.52
N ILE A 136 -4.42 -10.94 -19.95
CA ILE A 136 -4.99 -9.71 -20.47
C ILE A 136 -3.96 -8.59 -20.34
N GLU A 137 -4.18 -7.45 -21.00
CA GLU A 137 -3.44 -6.23 -20.66
C GLU A 137 -3.75 -5.86 -19.21
N ILE A 138 -2.72 -5.59 -18.40
CA ILE A 138 -2.94 -5.20 -17.02
C ILE A 138 -3.80 -3.92 -17.01
N PRO A 139 -4.91 -3.86 -16.24
CA PRO A 139 -5.80 -2.71 -16.26
C PRO A 139 -5.07 -1.41 -15.93
N MET A 140 -5.51 -0.32 -16.57
CA MET A 140 -4.98 1.03 -16.40
C MET A 140 -3.48 1.14 -16.76
N LEU A 141 -3.06 0.49 -17.84
CA LEU A 141 -1.64 0.46 -18.25
C LEU A 141 -1.08 1.86 -18.51
N ASP A 142 -1.84 2.73 -19.16
CA ASP A 142 -1.40 4.09 -19.49
C ASP A 142 -1.25 4.97 -18.24
N GLU A 143 -2.13 4.82 -17.26
CA GLU A 143 -2.00 5.46 -15.95
C GLU A 143 -0.80 4.92 -15.19
N ARG A 144 -0.53 3.61 -15.24
CA ARG A 144 0.68 3.02 -14.62
C ARG A 144 1.96 3.60 -15.23
N VAL A 145 2.02 3.77 -16.56
CA VAL A 145 3.16 4.44 -17.22
C VAL A 145 3.33 5.85 -16.68
N THR A 146 2.23 6.62 -16.63
CA THR A 146 2.25 8.00 -16.13
C THR A 146 2.79 8.08 -14.70
N ILE A 147 2.25 7.25 -13.81
CA ILE A 147 2.68 7.15 -12.40
C ILE A 147 4.17 6.81 -12.31
N LEU A 148 4.65 5.82 -13.06
CA LEU A 148 6.05 5.41 -13.00
C LEU A 148 6.99 6.50 -13.51
N ARG A 149 6.60 7.23 -14.56
CA ARG A 149 7.39 8.35 -15.08
C ARG A 149 7.47 9.48 -14.06
N GLU A 150 6.36 9.87 -13.45
CA GLU A 150 6.33 10.90 -12.41
C GLU A 150 7.21 10.51 -11.20
N VAL A 151 7.06 9.27 -10.73
CA VAL A 151 7.91 8.71 -9.66
C VAL A 151 9.38 8.72 -10.07
N GLY A 152 9.70 8.20 -11.26
CA GLY A 152 11.06 8.11 -11.75
C GLY A 152 11.72 9.48 -11.87
N GLN A 153 11.02 10.46 -12.45
CA GLN A 153 11.50 11.84 -12.58
C GLN A 153 11.82 12.46 -11.22
N LYS A 154 10.92 12.31 -10.24
CA LYS A 154 11.12 12.80 -8.87
C LYS A 154 12.33 12.12 -8.21
N LEU A 155 12.45 10.79 -8.36
CA LEU A 155 13.59 10.04 -7.82
C LEU A 155 14.92 10.46 -8.45
N VAL A 156 14.96 10.66 -9.76
CA VAL A 156 16.17 11.11 -10.47
C VAL A 156 16.58 12.51 -10.02
N ALA A 157 15.62 13.43 -9.92
CA ALA A 157 15.88 14.81 -9.54
C ALA A 157 16.48 14.94 -8.13
N ASP A 158 15.89 14.25 -7.15
CA ASP A 158 16.14 14.54 -5.74
C ASP A 158 16.83 13.39 -4.99
N TYR A 159 16.80 12.17 -5.54
CA TYR A 159 17.16 10.94 -4.81
C TYR A 159 18.08 10.00 -5.60
N SER A 160 18.80 10.52 -6.60
CA SER A 160 19.73 9.74 -7.46
C SER A 160 19.09 8.50 -8.09
N GLY A 161 17.80 8.59 -8.39
CA GLY A 161 17.02 7.51 -8.99
C GLY A 161 16.60 6.39 -8.02
N LYS A 162 16.66 6.59 -6.71
CA LYS A 162 16.40 5.51 -5.74
C LYS A 162 15.47 5.90 -4.60
N TYR A 163 14.47 5.07 -4.32
CA TYR A 163 13.54 5.26 -3.21
C TYR A 163 14.21 5.09 -1.85
N HIS A 164 15.19 4.18 -1.72
CA HIS A 164 15.93 4.03 -0.46
C HIS A 164 16.65 5.32 -0.06
N ASN A 165 17.09 6.15 -1.02
CA ASN A 165 17.66 7.47 -0.72
C ASN A 165 16.60 8.44 -0.17
N PHE A 166 15.38 8.42 -0.73
CA PHE A 166 14.24 9.14 -0.17
C PHE A 166 13.95 8.68 1.27
N VAL A 167 13.82 7.37 1.49
CA VAL A 167 13.54 6.79 2.82
C VAL A 167 14.60 7.20 3.85
N LYS A 168 15.88 7.09 3.49
CA LYS A 168 17.01 7.49 4.35
C LYS A 168 17.13 8.99 4.58
N SER A 169 16.51 9.80 3.72
CA SER A 169 16.45 11.25 3.90
C SER A 169 15.37 11.72 4.88
N CYS A 170 14.45 10.84 5.27
CA CYS A 170 13.36 11.15 6.20
C CYS A 170 13.72 10.72 7.63
N ALA A 171 13.03 11.29 8.62
CA ALA A 171 12.99 10.69 9.94
C ALA A 171 12.34 9.28 9.85
N PRO A 172 12.84 8.26 10.59
CA PRO A 172 12.30 6.91 10.59
C PRO A 172 10.99 6.80 11.40
N LYS A 173 10.07 7.76 11.18
CA LYS A 173 8.77 7.90 11.82
C LYS A 173 7.71 8.22 10.78
N LEU A 174 6.44 7.94 11.02
CA LEU A 174 5.36 8.41 10.15
C LEU A 174 5.24 9.93 10.21
N TYR A 175 5.33 10.48 11.43
CA TYR A 175 5.14 11.89 11.72
C TYR A 175 6.35 12.44 12.49
N ALA A 176 6.99 13.45 11.94
CA ALA A 176 8.15 14.12 12.54
C ALA A 176 8.20 15.61 12.15
N ASN A 177 7.11 16.34 12.37
CA ASN A 177 6.99 17.78 12.08
C ASN A 177 7.28 18.12 10.60
N GLY A 178 6.74 17.32 9.69
CA GLY A 178 6.95 17.46 8.25
C GLY A 178 8.14 16.69 7.69
N ASP A 179 8.98 16.08 8.54
CA ASP A 179 10.09 15.20 8.10
C ASP A 179 9.77 13.71 8.25
N GLY A 180 8.56 13.38 8.69
CA GLY A 180 8.10 12.00 8.79
C GLY A 180 7.98 11.36 7.42
N LEU A 181 8.22 10.06 7.35
CA LEU A 181 8.18 9.27 6.12
C LEU A 181 6.80 9.31 5.46
N LEU A 182 5.70 9.26 6.24
CA LEU A 182 4.36 9.37 5.67
C LEU A 182 4.07 10.80 5.20
N GLU A 183 4.43 11.81 6.01
CA GLU A 183 4.26 13.23 5.67
C GLU A 183 4.95 13.57 4.35
N ARG A 184 6.21 13.18 4.20
CA ARG A 184 6.99 13.46 2.99
C ARG A 184 6.56 12.61 1.82
N LEU A 185 6.22 11.33 2.02
CA LEU A 185 5.82 10.46 0.91
C LEU A 185 4.55 10.97 0.23
N THR A 186 3.55 11.40 1.00
CA THR A 186 2.28 11.91 0.44
C THR A 186 2.41 13.31 -0.13
N GLN A 187 3.37 14.12 0.37
CA GLN A 187 3.65 15.46 -0.16
C GLN A 187 4.49 15.43 -1.44
N GLU A 188 5.49 14.56 -1.51
CA GLU A 188 6.50 14.56 -2.57
C GLU A 188 6.14 13.67 -3.76
N PHE A 189 5.24 12.70 -3.57
CA PHE A 189 4.83 11.74 -4.60
C PHE A 189 3.30 11.72 -4.71
N PRO A 190 2.71 12.42 -5.70
CA PRO A 190 1.25 12.56 -5.84
C PRO A 190 0.49 11.24 -5.86
N ARG A 191 1.11 10.16 -6.36
CA ARG A 191 0.53 8.81 -6.34
C ARG A 191 0.07 8.35 -4.95
N PHE A 192 0.74 8.83 -3.91
CA PHE A 192 0.49 8.48 -2.52
C PHE A 192 -0.41 9.49 -1.79
N GLU A 193 -0.77 10.63 -2.41
CA GLU A 193 -1.70 11.62 -1.88
C GLU A 193 -3.16 11.15 -2.01
N ASP A 194 -3.49 10.05 -1.33
CA ASP A 194 -4.82 9.46 -1.29
C ASP A 194 -5.71 10.20 -0.29
N VAL A 195 -6.40 11.23 -0.80
CA VAL A 195 -7.29 12.14 -0.07
C VAL A 195 -8.62 12.34 -0.78
N SER A 196 -9.67 12.62 0.00
CA SER A 196 -11.00 12.92 -0.52
C SER A 196 -11.62 14.11 0.22
N ILE A 197 -12.56 14.80 -0.41
CA ILE A 197 -13.34 15.87 0.23
C ILE A 197 -14.69 15.32 0.65
N TYR A 198 -14.99 15.38 1.95
CA TYR A 198 -16.28 14.97 2.52
C TYR A 198 -16.88 16.11 3.35
N GLU A 199 -18.04 16.60 2.94
CA GLU A 199 -18.74 17.72 3.58
C GLU A 199 -17.84 18.96 3.80
N GLY A 200 -16.95 19.24 2.83
CA GLY A 200 -16.00 20.35 2.89
C GLY A 200 -14.73 20.08 3.73
N ASN A 201 -14.62 18.90 4.35
CA ASN A 201 -13.44 18.48 5.09
C ASN A 201 -12.51 17.67 4.20
N ARG A 202 -11.19 17.91 4.30
CA ARG A 202 -10.16 17.06 3.68
C ARG A 202 -9.99 15.81 4.53
N ILE A 203 -10.27 14.66 3.93
CA ILE A 203 -10.15 13.34 4.54
C ILE A 203 -8.90 12.67 3.99
N GLU A 204 -8.03 12.23 4.89
CA GLU A 204 -6.76 11.59 4.59
C GLU A 204 -6.89 10.08 4.75
N ILE A 205 -6.61 9.34 3.69
CA ILE A 205 -6.66 7.87 3.69
C ILE A 205 -5.24 7.32 3.59
N TYR A 206 -4.46 7.83 2.64
CA TYR A 206 -3.06 7.49 2.43
C TYR A 206 -2.82 5.96 2.37
N LYS A 207 -3.75 5.20 1.80
CA LYS A 207 -3.77 3.72 1.91
C LYS A 207 -2.46 3.10 1.47
N LEU A 208 -2.04 3.41 0.24
CA LEU A 208 -0.84 2.81 -0.37
C LEU A 208 0.45 3.32 0.26
N ALA A 209 0.46 4.54 0.78
CA ALA A 209 1.59 5.10 1.50
C ALA A 209 1.81 4.33 2.81
N GLN A 210 0.74 4.19 3.60
CA GLN A 210 0.76 3.41 4.83
C GLN A 210 1.10 1.94 4.59
N LEU A 211 0.52 1.32 3.55
CA LEU A 211 0.79 -0.06 3.18
C LEU A 211 2.26 -0.29 2.76
N GLY A 212 2.83 0.63 1.97
CA GLY A 212 4.24 0.56 1.57
C GLY A 212 5.19 0.70 2.75
N ILE A 213 4.95 1.67 3.63
CA ILE A 213 5.75 1.88 4.84
C ILE A 213 5.66 0.67 5.78
N TRP A 214 4.45 0.13 5.98
CA TRP A 214 4.25 -1.08 6.78
C TRP A 214 4.98 -2.28 6.18
N GLY A 215 4.89 -2.47 4.86
CA GLY A 215 5.58 -3.55 4.14
C GLY A 215 7.09 -3.48 4.34
N MET A 216 7.68 -2.28 4.26
CA MET A 216 9.11 -2.08 4.54
C MET A 216 9.46 -2.42 6.00
N HIS A 217 8.67 -1.93 6.97
CA HIS A 217 8.89 -2.23 8.38
C HIS A 217 8.82 -3.74 8.64
N LEU A 218 7.86 -4.42 8.05
CA LEU A 218 7.67 -5.86 8.23
C LEU A 218 8.81 -6.68 7.61
N ALA A 219 9.29 -6.30 6.42
CA ALA A 219 10.36 -7.01 5.73
C ALA A 219 11.74 -6.79 6.37
N LEU A 220 12.00 -5.61 6.93
CA LEU A 220 13.33 -5.17 7.36
C LEU A 220 13.54 -5.21 8.88
N SER A 221 12.51 -4.92 9.68
CA SER A 221 12.67 -4.81 11.14
C SER A 221 13.03 -6.13 11.83
N PRO A 222 12.51 -7.32 11.43
CA PRO A 222 12.91 -8.59 12.06
C PRO A 222 14.38 -8.93 11.84
N ARG A 223 15.01 -8.35 10.81
CA ARG A 223 16.42 -8.55 10.45
C ARG A 223 17.35 -7.51 11.10
N GLY A 224 16.78 -6.41 11.60
CA GLY A 224 17.54 -5.30 12.18
C GLY A 224 18.07 -4.28 11.16
N ASP A 225 17.69 -4.39 9.89
CA ASP A 225 18.23 -3.55 8.81
C ASP A 225 17.60 -2.15 8.79
N TRP A 226 16.30 -2.06 9.09
CA TRP A 226 15.57 -0.79 9.21
C TRP A 226 14.29 -0.99 10.02
N LYS A 227 13.84 0.03 10.76
CA LYS A 227 12.56 0.01 11.45
C LYS A 227 11.92 1.40 11.46
N LEU A 228 10.61 1.43 11.21
CA LEU A 228 9.75 2.54 11.61
C LEU A 228 9.65 2.59 13.16
N GLU A 229 10.00 3.72 13.76
CA GLU A 229 10.07 3.89 15.23
C GLU A 229 8.69 4.03 15.88
N ASP A 230 7.71 4.55 15.15
CA ASP A 230 6.33 4.77 15.58
C ASP A 230 5.35 3.89 14.80
N ALA A 231 5.73 2.64 14.50
CA ALA A 231 4.90 1.72 13.72
C ALA A 231 3.50 1.47 14.31
N ASN A 232 3.32 1.69 15.60
CA ASN A 232 2.02 1.67 16.29
C ASN A 232 1.08 2.82 15.85
N MET A 233 1.59 3.84 15.16
CA MET A 233 0.81 4.96 14.62
C MET A 233 0.24 4.69 13.21
N LEU A 234 0.65 3.59 12.56
CA LEU A 234 -0.01 3.13 11.31
C LEU A 234 -1.46 2.77 11.60
N THR A 235 -2.38 3.15 10.73
CA THR A 235 -3.78 2.76 10.86
C THR A 235 -4.02 1.38 10.26
N ALA A 236 -5.15 0.75 10.60
CA ALA A 236 -5.70 -0.29 9.75
C ALA A 236 -5.93 0.33 8.35
N PHE A 237 -5.31 -0.23 7.31
CA PHE A 237 -5.40 0.33 5.97
C PHE A 237 -6.84 0.23 5.46
N ALA A 238 -7.33 1.27 4.78
CA ALA A 238 -8.66 1.25 4.19
C ALA A 238 -8.74 0.10 3.17
N ASP A 239 -9.50 -0.94 3.48
CA ASP A 239 -9.63 -2.13 2.64
C ASP A 239 -11.11 -2.46 2.40
N TYR A 240 -11.40 -3.21 1.35
CA TYR A 240 -12.79 -3.60 1.03
C TYR A 240 -13.17 -4.94 1.65
N ILE A 241 -12.21 -5.81 2.00
CA ILE A 241 -12.45 -7.09 2.69
C ILE A 241 -12.72 -6.87 4.18
N VAL A 242 -12.06 -5.90 4.82
CA VAL A 242 -12.29 -5.61 6.25
C VAL A 242 -13.78 -5.25 6.51
N PRO A 243 -14.41 -4.31 5.78
CA PRO A 243 -15.84 -4.04 5.89
C PRO A 243 -16.72 -5.27 5.61
N VAL A 244 -16.35 -6.12 4.66
CA VAL A 244 -17.07 -7.37 4.38
C VAL A 244 -17.03 -8.30 5.61
N GLY A 245 -15.86 -8.48 6.22
CA GLY A 245 -15.71 -9.25 7.46
C GLY A 245 -16.54 -8.66 8.61
N MET A 246 -16.46 -7.34 8.82
CA MET A 246 -17.26 -6.65 9.85
C MET A 246 -18.76 -6.83 9.64
N ARG A 247 -19.24 -6.82 8.39
CA ARG A 247 -20.64 -7.10 8.05
C ARG A 247 -21.03 -8.54 8.35
N VAL A 248 -20.21 -9.52 7.94
CA VAL A 248 -20.46 -10.95 8.17
C VAL A 248 -20.55 -11.26 9.68
N MET A 249 -19.72 -10.61 10.48
CA MET A 249 -19.71 -10.76 11.93
C MET A 249 -20.84 -9.99 12.64
N GLY A 250 -21.65 -9.22 11.89
CA GLY A 250 -22.71 -8.38 12.45
C GLY A 250 -22.21 -7.16 13.22
N ILE A 251 -20.93 -6.79 13.06
CA ILE A 251 -20.35 -5.59 13.66
C ILE A 251 -20.83 -4.34 12.93
N PHE A 252 -20.93 -4.39 11.59
CA PHE A 252 -21.49 -3.30 10.80
C PHE A 252 -22.97 -3.52 10.52
N GLU A 253 -23.78 -2.56 10.93
CA GLU A 253 -25.19 -2.44 10.61
C GLU A 253 -25.35 -1.38 9.52
N TYR A 254 -25.94 -1.79 8.39
CA TYR A 254 -26.21 -0.90 7.28
C TYR A 254 -27.65 -0.40 7.37
N ALA A 255 -27.87 0.87 7.00
CA ALA A 255 -29.21 1.37 6.78
C ALA A 255 -29.92 0.52 5.68
N PRO A 256 -31.27 0.46 5.68
CA PRO A 256 -32.02 -0.27 4.65
C PRO A 256 -31.89 0.29 3.23
N GLU A 257 -31.38 1.52 3.11
CA GLU A 257 -31.19 2.31 1.89
C GLU A 257 -29.90 1.91 1.15
#